data_AF-A0A8T3Z9X8-F1
#
_entry.id   AF-A0A8T3Z9X8-F1
#
_cell.length_a   1.000
_cell.length_b   1.000
_cell.length_c   1.000
_cell.angle_alpha   90.00
_cell.angle_beta   90.00
_cell.angle_gamma   90.00
#
_symmetry.space_group_name_H-M   'P 1'
#
loop_
_entity.id
_entity.type
_entity.pdbx_description
1 polymer ?
#
loop_
_entity_poly.entity_id
_entity_poly.type
_entity_poly.pdbx_seq_one_letter_code
_entity_poly.pdbx_strand_id
1 'polypeptide(L)'
;MNYHTKKLYVRIARAMAVLLVVSCIRFPIDHLEAQAAEPSIPIRSYTPHAPIWINSSADFTSTNGVYSGNGNPDNPWVIENLFINSTGYEYGIYIRFTSDHFIIRNCYLSNNYTGTQFMISPSDGYYWTAGISLTHVSNATIQNNLIERNHGNGIYIGVANNIRIENNSIKNNLMGIYVSVSTGIMIADNNFSGNQSEDVLIGQSKNITFKRNIFTSGFNFEMGRLDEFTDFNIDSSNIINGKPIYYLKNQIGGVVPNDAGQVILANCSEFIIENLNLNPTKTRGIILGFSNNNTIRNNILSGFNTAISILGSSSNFIYNNTIKDCYFGIIIAGSNNTLYHNSFINNTNQISCAGTNVWDNGYPSGGNYWSDYAGNDSNNDGIGDTPYNVSYQNVDRYPLMKPYNESNVQPPSNQIYIWATIIAIIVIVSIIGLAYWRMRRRK
;
A
#
# COMPACT_ATOMS: atom_id res chain seq x y z
N MET A 1 49.28 -5.33 -36.66
CA MET A 1 48.61 -5.17 -35.35
C MET A 1 49.69 -5.12 -34.28
N ASN A 2 49.83 -4.00 -33.58
CA ASN A 2 51.05 -3.64 -32.85
C ASN A 2 51.09 -4.29 -31.44
N TYR A 3 52.28 -4.41 -30.83
CA TYR A 3 52.51 -5.09 -29.53
C TYR A 3 51.59 -4.60 -28.39
N HIS A 4 51.08 -3.37 -28.47
CA HIS A 4 50.08 -2.82 -27.54
C HIS A 4 48.66 -3.40 -27.69
N THR A 5 48.27 -3.89 -28.87
CA THR A 5 46.94 -4.48 -29.10
C THR A 5 46.83 -5.89 -28.51
N LYS A 6 47.93 -6.66 -28.46
CA LYS A 6 47.99 -7.96 -27.78
C LYS A 6 47.89 -7.86 -26.25
N LYS A 7 48.44 -6.79 -25.65
CA LYS A 7 48.39 -6.56 -24.19
C LYS A 7 46.99 -6.15 -23.69
N LEU A 8 46.19 -5.50 -24.54
CA LEU A 8 44.80 -5.14 -24.24
C LEU A 8 43.86 -6.37 -24.30
N TYR A 9 44.04 -7.26 -25.28
CA TYR A 9 43.27 -8.51 -25.38
C TYR A 9 43.56 -9.48 -24.22
N VAL A 10 44.80 -9.58 -23.74
CA VAL A 10 45.16 -10.42 -22.58
C VAL A 10 44.64 -9.84 -21.25
N ARG A 11 44.47 -8.51 -21.15
CA ARG A 11 43.86 -7.86 -19.98
C ARG A 11 42.33 -7.97 -19.97
N ILE A 12 41.68 -7.91 -21.13
CA ILE A 12 40.23 -8.16 -21.27
C ILE A 12 39.91 -9.65 -21.05
N ALA A 13 40.75 -10.57 -21.53
CA ALA A 13 40.58 -12.01 -21.30
C ALA A 13 40.80 -12.42 -19.82
N ARG A 14 41.64 -11.70 -19.06
CA ARG A 14 41.80 -11.90 -17.61
C ARG A 14 40.70 -11.24 -16.77
N ALA A 15 40.04 -10.20 -17.28
CA ALA A 15 38.85 -9.61 -16.65
C ALA A 15 37.59 -10.47 -16.87
N MET A 16 37.49 -11.19 -18.00
CA MET A 16 36.38 -12.13 -18.25
C MET A 16 36.55 -13.51 -17.59
N ALA A 17 37.73 -13.84 -17.06
CA ALA A 17 37.99 -15.09 -16.35
C ALA A 17 37.71 -15.02 -14.83
N VAL A 18 37.28 -13.86 -14.31
CA VAL A 18 36.88 -13.66 -12.90
C VAL A 18 35.35 -13.58 -12.74
N LEU A 19 34.59 -13.68 -13.84
CA LEU A 19 33.12 -13.63 -13.86
C LEU A 19 32.44 -14.98 -14.16
N LEU A 20 33.18 -16.10 -14.09
CA LEU A 20 32.66 -17.43 -14.45
C LEU A 20 33.01 -18.54 -13.45
N VAL A 21 33.14 -18.22 -12.16
CA VAL A 21 33.12 -19.23 -11.08
C VAL A 21 32.43 -18.66 -9.82
N VAL A 22 31.10 -18.52 -9.85
CA VAL A 22 30.23 -18.78 -8.68
C VAL A 22 28.86 -19.20 -9.21
N SER A 23 28.76 -20.44 -9.70
CA SER A 23 27.50 -21.15 -9.81
C SER A 23 27.69 -22.52 -9.16
N CYS A 24 26.67 -22.95 -8.42
CA CYS A 24 26.54 -24.24 -7.73
C CYS A 24 26.97 -24.26 -6.25
N ILE A 25 26.26 -23.50 -5.43
CA ILE A 25 25.77 -24.06 -4.16
C ILE A 25 24.24 -24.03 -4.23
N ARG A 26 23.66 -25.18 -4.56
CA ARG A 26 22.25 -25.48 -4.29
C ARG A 26 22.13 -25.63 -2.77
N PHE A 27 21.49 -24.69 -2.10
CA PHE A 27 20.88 -25.00 -0.82
C PHE A 27 19.50 -25.60 -1.10
N PRO A 28 19.15 -26.76 -0.49
CA PRO A 28 17.79 -27.25 -0.57
C PRO A 28 16.86 -26.23 0.09
N ILE A 29 15.80 -25.86 -0.63
CA ILE A 29 14.67 -25.10 -0.09
C ILE A 29 13.85 -26.10 0.72
N ASP A 30 14.23 -26.30 1.97
CA ASP A 30 13.31 -26.74 3.01
C ASP A 30 12.82 -25.49 3.74
N HIS A 31 11.82 -24.82 3.15
CA HIS A 31 10.96 -23.92 3.92
C HIS A 31 9.73 -24.73 4.37
N LEU A 32 9.95 -25.65 5.32
CA LEU A 32 9.00 -25.71 6.41
C LEU A 32 9.23 -24.42 7.20
N GLU A 33 8.37 -23.43 7.01
CA GLU A 33 8.18 -22.42 8.03
C GLU A 33 7.74 -23.17 9.28
N ALA A 34 8.71 -23.50 10.13
CA ALA A 34 8.44 -23.69 11.54
C ALA A 34 7.83 -22.36 11.98
N GLN A 35 6.50 -22.34 12.08
CA GLN A 35 5.76 -21.34 12.81
C GLN A 35 6.45 -21.28 14.17
N ALA A 36 7.33 -20.29 14.35
CA ALA A 36 7.92 -20.02 15.64
C ALA A 36 6.72 -19.89 16.56
N ALA A 37 6.57 -20.84 17.48
CA ALA A 37 5.48 -20.82 18.44
C ALA A 37 5.47 -19.40 19.01
N GLU A 38 4.37 -18.66 18.81
CA GLU A 38 4.24 -17.34 19.40
C GLU A 38 4.64 -17.49 20.86
N PRO A 39 5.52 -16.62 21.40
CA PRO A 39 5.82 -16.66 22.81
C PRO A 39 4.48 -16.66 23.53
N SER A 40 4.17 -17.77 24.20
CA SER A 40 2.94 -17.90 24.95
C SER A 40 2.93 -16.71 25.90
N ILE A 41 1.97 -15.82 25.68
CA ILE A 41 1.78 -14.67 26.56
C ILE A 41 1.71 -15.28 27.96
N PRO A 42 2.60 -14.87 28.90
CA PRO A 42 2.50 -15.38 30.24
C PRO A 42 1.07 -15.10 30.66
N ILE A 43 0.33 -16.15 31.03
CA ILE A 43 -1.04 -16.05 31.54
C ILE A 43 -0.91 -15.25 32.85
N ARG A 44 -0.78 -13.93 32.73
CA ARG A 44 -1.02 -13.01 33.82
C ARG A 44 -2.44 -13.31 34.23
N SER A 45 -2.65 -13.51 35.52
CA SER A 45 -3.96 -13.78 36.10
C SER A 45 -4.84 -12.56 35.93
N TYR A 46 -5.40 -12.36 34.73
CA TYR A 46 -6.40 -11.35 34.46
C TYR A 46 -7.61 -11.64 35.36
N THR A 47 -8.13 -10.64 36.04
CA THR A 47 -9.35 -10.77 36.83
C THR A 47 -10.56 -10.77 35.89
N PRO A 48 -11.40 -11.81 35.88
CA PRO A 48 -12.60 -11.81 35.06
C PRO A 48 -13.51 -10.63 35.43
N HIS A 49 -14.04 -9.96 34.42
CA HIS A 49 -15.01 -8.88 34.58
C HIS A 49 -16.07 -8.96 33.47
N ALA A 50 -17.31 -8.61 33.81
CA ALA A 50 -18.36 -8.44 32.80
C ALA A 50 -17.99 -7.28 31.83
N PRO A 51 -18.64 -7.16 30.67
CA PRO A 51 -18.47 -5.98 29.84
C PRO A 51 -18.69 -4.67 30.60
N ILE A 52 -17.87 -3.66 30.30
CA ILE A 52 -17.86 -2.37 31.00
C ILE A 52 -18.60 -1.34 30.15
N TRP A 53 -19.47 -0.57 30.80
CA TRP A 53 -20.19 0.55 30.20
C TRP A 53 -20.05 1.79 31.07
N ILE A 54 -19.40 2.82 30.53
CA ILE A 54 -19.21 4.13 31.17
C ILE A 54 -19.88 5.16 30.28
N ASN A 55 -21.01 5.71 30.74
CA ASN A 55 -21.83 6.64 29.96
C ASN A 55 -21.45 8.11 30.19
N SER A 56 -20.67 8.40 31.25
CA SER A 56 -20.17 9.72 31.61
C SER A 56 -19.02 9.61 32.63
N SER A 57 -18.37 10.73 32.96
CA SER A 57 -17.35 10.78 34.02
C SER A 57 -17.83 10.24 35.38
N ALA A 58 -19.13 10.34 35.68
CA ALA A 58 -19.69 9.85 36.95
C ALA A 58 -19.71 8.31 37.06
N ASP A 59 -19.59 7.61 35.92
CA ASP A 59 -19.64 6.15 35.88
C ASP A 59 -18.27 5.50 36.04
N PHE A 60 -17.19 6.29 36.19
CA PHE A 60 -15.87 5.76 36.57
C PHE A 60 -15.85 5.32 38.03
N THR A 61 -16.43 4.15 38.28
CA THR A 61 -16.56 3.54 39.60
C THR A 61 -15.87 2.19 39.63
N SER A 62 -15.57 1.69 40.83
CA SER A 62 -14.99 0.35 41.00
C SER A 62 -15.88 -0.77 40.44
N THR A 63 -17.20 -0.58 40.42
CA THR A 63 -18.16 -1.51 39.80
C THR A 63 -17.98 -1.60 38.29
N ASN A 64 -17.55 -0.50 37.65
CA ASN A 64 -17.25 -0.44 36.22
C ASN A 64 -15.77 -0.73 35.92
N GLY A 65 -15.12 -1.53 36.77
CA GLY A 65 -13.75 -1.99 36.54
C GLY A 65 -12.67 -0.94 36.77
N VAL A 66 -12.99 0.23 37.32
CA VAL A 66 -12.00 1.27 37.64
C VAL A 66 -11.21 0.86 38.89
N TYR A 67 -9.91 0.67 38.70
CA TYR A 67 -8.98 0.28 39.75
C TYR A 67 -8.54 1.47 40.61
N SER A 68 -8.26 2.61 39.98
CA SER A 68 -7.76 3.83 40.64
C SER A 68 -7.96 5.06 39.77
N GLY A 69 -7.59 6.23 40.28
CA GLY A 69 -7.64 7.50 39.54
C GLY A 69 -8.66 8.49 40.08
N ASN A 70 -8.67 9.68 39.49
CA ASN A 70 -9.73 10.68 39.68
C ASN A 70 -10.06 11.48 38.41
N GLY A 71 -9.57 11.05 37.24
CA GLY A 71 -9.86 11.67 35.95
C GLY A 71 -8.99 12.88 35.60
N ASN A 72 -8.09 13.31 36.50
CA ASN A 72 -7.16 14.40 36.20
C ASN A 72 -5.96 13.92 35.37
N PRO A 73 -5.27 14.81 34.62
CA PRO A 73 -4.09 14.45 33.85
C PRO A 73 -2.99 13.73 34.66
N ASP A 74 -2.76 14.18 35.89
CA ASP A 74 -1.75 13.62 36.80
C ASP A 74 -2.23 12.35 37.53
N ASN A 75 -3.53 12.07 37.48
CA ASN A 75 -4.15 10.93 38.16
C ASN A 75 -5.36 10.41 37.36
N PRO A 76 -5.13 9.87 36.15
CA PRO A 76 -6.19 9.41 35.26
C PRO A 76 -6.96 8.23 35.87
N TRP A 77 -8.21 8.05 35.46
CA TRP A 77 -8.92 6.80 35.75
C TRP A 77 -8.18 5.61 35.13
N VAL A 78 -8.06 4.50 35.86
CA VAL A 78 -7.31 3.32 35.40
C VAL A 78 -8.22 2.10 35.39
N ILE A 79 -8.38 1.47 34.22
CA ILE A 79 -8.97 0.14 34.05
C ILE A 79 -7.83 -0.79 33.68
N GLU A 80 -7.53 -1.78 34.52
CA GLU A 80 -6.37 -2.64 34.28
C GLU A 80 -6.48 -4.07 34.80
N ASN A 81 -5.69 -4.97 34.18
CA ASN A 81 -5.54 -6.37 34.57
C ASN A 81 -6.86 -7.17 34.52
N LEU A 82 -7.79 -6.78 33.64
CA LEU A 82 -9.09 -7.43 33.49
C LEU A 82 -9.12 -8.40 32.30
N PHE A 83 -9.85 -9.50 32.45
CA PHE A 83 -10.31 -10.34 31.34
C PHE A 83 -11.78 -10.07 31.10
N ILE A 84 -12.09 -9.53 29.93
CA ILE A 84 -13.45 -9.18 29.52
C ILE A 84 -13.85 -10.09 28.37
N ASN A 85 -14.71 -11.05 28.68
CA ASN A 85 -15.37 -11.87 27.68
C ASN A 85 -16.69 -11.19 27.29
N SER A 86 -16.75 -10.67 26.06
CA SER A 86 -17.92 -9.99 25.52
C SER A 86 -18.72 -10.87 24.55
N THR A 87 -18.61 -12.20 24.67
CA THR A 87 -19.42 -13.13 23.86
C THR A 87 -20.91 -12.88 24.09
N GLY A 88 -21.63 -12.54 23.02
CA GLY A 88 -23.05 -12.16 23.07
C GLY A 88 -23.33 -10.68 23.38
N TYR A 89 -22.29 -9.86 23.49
CA TYR A 89 -22.38 -8.42 23.65
C TYR A 89 -21.77 -7.70 22.44
N GLU A 90 -22.22 -6.47 22.22
CA GLU A 90 -21.71 -5.60 21.15
C GLU A 90 -20.33 -5.01 21.48
N TYR A 91 -19.97 -4.93 22.76
CA TYR A 91 -18.75 -4.32 23.24
C TYR A 91 -18.11 -5.08 24.40
N GLY A 92 -16.79 -4.97 24.54
CA GLY A 92 -16.07 -5.35 25.76
C GLY A 92 -15.99 -4.19 26.75
N ILE A 93 -15.39 -3.09 26.33
CA ILE A 93 -15.37 -1.83 27.07
C ILE A 93 -15.98 -0.74 26.19
N TYR A 94 -17.04 -0.09 26.69
CA TYR A 94 -17.64 1.07 26.06
C TYR A 94 -17.55 2.29 26.97
N ILE A 95 -16.94 3.36 26.47
CA ILE A 95 -16.81 4.62 27.21
C ILE A 95 -17.26 5.77 26.30
N ARG A 96 -18.15 6.62 26.84
CA ARG A 96 -18.59 7.82 26.14
C ARG A 96 -18.81 9.03 27.03
N PHE A 97 -18.90 10.19 26.38
CA PHE A 97 -19.27 11.49 26.97
C PHE A 97 -18.45 11.88 28.21
N THR A 98 -17.12 11.86 28.05
CA THR A 98 -16.20 12.26 29.10
C THR A 98 -14.99 12.99 28.53
N SER A 99 -14.50 14.00 29.25
CA SER A 99 -13.22 14.64 28.96
C SER A 99 -12.13 14.31 29.98
N ASP A 100 -12.46 13.47 30.96
CA ASP A 100 -11.52 13.01 31.97
C ASP A 100 -10.39 12.22 31.32
N HIS A 101 -9.21 12.26 31.94
CA HIS A 101 -8.10 11.42 31.53
C HIS A 101 -8.32 10.00 32.01
N PHE A 102 -8.14 9.01 31.13
CA PHE A 102 -8.24 7.61 31.50
C PHE A 102 -7.28 6.70 30.74
N ILE A 103 -6.96 5.56 31.36
CA ILE A 103 -6.04 4.55 30.84
C ILE A 103 -6.73 3.19 30.88
N ILE A 104 -6.74 2.50 29.74
CA ILE A 104 -7.11 1.09 29.64
C ILE A 104 -5.82 0.32 29.38
N ARG A 105 -5.36 -0.50 30.34
CA ARG A 105 -4.09 -1.19 30.20
C ARG A 105 -4.06 -2.62 30.70
N ASN A 106 -3.21 -3.45 30.09
CA ASN A 106 -3.02 -4.84 30.53
C ASN A 106 -4.35 -5.60 30.63
N CYS A 107 -5.29 -5.34 29.73
CA CYS A 107 -6.55 -6.08 29.66
C CYS A 107 -6.52 -7.10 28.52
N TYR A 108 -7.22 -8.20 28.72
CA TYR A 108 -7.52 -9.17 27.67
C TYR A 108 -9.01 -9.05 27.31
N LEU A 109 -9.29 -8.64 26.08
CA LEU A 109 -10.64 -8.50 25.55
C LEU A 109 -10.86 -9.51 24.43
N SER A 110 -11.90 -10.33 24.57
CA SER A 110 -12.28 -11.30 23.55
C SER A 110 -13.78 -11.49 23.40
N ASN A 111 -14.23 -11.65 22.16
CA ASN A 111 -15.62 -11.90 21.80
C ASN A 111 -15.76 -13.10 20.87
N ASN A 112 -15.79 -14.33 21.40
CA ASN A 112 -15.85 -15.54 20.58
C ASN A 112 -17.23 -15.81 19.95
N TYR A 113 -18.04 -14.78 19.68
CA TYR A 113 -19.33 -14.95 19.03
C TYR A 113 -19.15 -15.42 17.59
N THR A 114 -19.68 -16.62 17.30
CA THR A 114 -19.62 -17.28 15.99
C THR A 114 -20.92 -17.17 15.20
N GLY A 115 -21.91 -16.42 15.71
CA GLY A 115 -23.19 -16.23 15.02
C GLY A 115 -23.08 -15.26 13.84
N THR A 116 -23.91 -15.48 12.82
CA THR A 116 -23.98 -14.66 11.59
C THR A 116 -24.81 -13.38 11.76
N GLN A 117 -25.37 -13.16 12.95
CA GLN A 117 -26.21 -12.00 13.20
C GLN A 117 -25.31 -10.82 13.52
N PHE A 118 -25.15 -9.91 12.55
CA PHE A 118 -24.85 -8.52 12.83
C PHE A 118 -25.79 -8.10 13.97
N MET A 119 -25.27 -7.93 15.18
CA MET A 119 -26.05 -7.33 16.27
C MET A 119 -26.28 -5.89 15.87
N ILE A 120 -27.45 -5.65 15.28
CA ILE A 120 -27.97 -4.34 14.93
C ILE A 120 -28.48 -3.76 16.24
N SER A 121 -27.73 -2.84 16.84
CA SER A 121 -28.32 -1.97 17.86
C SER A 121 -29.41 -1.13 17.18
N PRO A 122 -30.69 -1.25 17.57
CA PRO A 122 -31.79 -0.62 16.86
C PRO A 122 -31.89 0.90 17.06
N SER A 123 -31.08 1.51 17.92
CA SER A 123 -31.34 2.89 18.37
C SER A 123 -30.51 3.98 17.69
N ASP A 124 -29.26 3.71 17.29
CA ASP A 124 -28.31 4.82 17.01
C ASP A 124 -27.72 4.83 15.58
N GLY A 125 -28.13 3.90 14.71
CA GLY A 125 -27.94 4.02 13.26
C GLY A 125 -26.49 4.04 12.74
N TYR A 126 -25.49 3.77 13.59
CA TYR A 126 -24.10 3.58 13.17
C TYR A 126 -23.56 2.31 13.82
N TYR A 127 -22.92 1.49 12.98
CA TYR A 127 -22.19 0.27 13.33
C TYR A 127 -21.17 0.56 14.44
N TRP A 128 -20.57 -0.49 15.03
CA TRP A 128 -19.18 -0.60 15.51
C TRP A 128 -19.16 -1.46 16.77
N THR A 129 -19.58 -2.72 16.63
CA THR A 129 -19.23 -3.72 17.65
C THR A 129 -17.71 -3.73 17.80
N ALA A 130 -17.20 -3.64 19.02
CA ALA A 130 -15.76 -3.55 19.23
C ALA A 130 -15.30 -4.10 20.57
N GLY A 131 -14.07 -4.61 20.62
CA GLY A 131 -13.46 -4.97 21.91
C GLY A 131 -13.41 -3.75 22.85
N ILE A 132 -12.87 -2.64 22.35
CA ILE A 132 -12.90 -1.33 23.02
C ILE A 132 -13.56 -0.32 22.09
N SER A 133 -14.57 0.40 22.58
CA SER A 133 -15.25 1.45 21.84
C SER A 133 -15.30 2.74 22.65
N LEU A 134 -14.70 3.79 22.08
CA LEU A 134 -14.60 5.12 22.66
C LEU A 134 -15.35 6.12 21.77
N THR A 135 -16.40 6.76 22.30
CA THR A 135 -17.22 7.71 21.52
C THR A 135 -17.45 9.03 22.26
N HIS A 136 -17.23 10.20 21.64
CA HIS A 136 -17.36 11.49 22.32
C HIS A 136 -16.50 11.58 23.59
N VAL A 137 -15.24 11.17 23.47
CA VAL A 137 -14.28 11.18 24.59
C VAL A 137 -13.03 11.99 24.27
N SER A 138 -12.29 12.37 25.31
CA SER A 138 -10.93 12.87 25.13
C SER A 138 -9.95 12.29 26.14
N ASN A 139 -8.66 12.44 25.85
CA ASN A 139 -7.57 12.21 26.81
C ASN A 139 -7.41 10.75 27.28
N ALA A 140 -7.53 9.79 26.35
CA ALA A 140 -7.44 8.37 26.66
C ALA A 140 -6.10 7.77 26.23
N THR A 141 -5.61 6.78 26.99
CA THR A 141 -4.52 5.89 26.57
C THR A 141 -4.96 4.43 26.63
N ILE A 142 -4.92 3.73 25.50
CA ILE A 142 -5.17 2.30 25.38
C ILE A 142 -3.82 1.63 25.19
N GLN A 143 -3.33 0.88 26.19
CA GLN A 143 -1.98 0.32 26.12
C GLN A 143 -1.79 -1.09 26.65
N ASN A 144 -0.88 -1.85 26.05
CA ASN A 144 -0.52 -3.20 26.52
C ASN A 144 -1.72 -4.17 26.62
N ASN A 145 -2.73 -4.01 25.77
CA ASN A 145 -3.90 -4.88 25.77
C ASN A 145 -3.75 -5.99 24.72
N LEU A 146 -4.34 -7.15 25.01
CA LEU A 146 -4.62 -8.19 24.03
C LEU A 146 -6.08 -8.08 23.61
N ILE A 147 -6.32 -7.80 22.34
CA ILE A 147 -7.66 -7.56 21.79
C ILE A 147 -7.86 -8.51 20.63
N GLU A 148 -8.61 -9.58 20.85
CA GLU A 148 -8.74 -10.63 19.84
C GLU A 148 -10.10 -11.27 19.67
N ARG A 149 -10.30 -11.77 18.45
CA ARG A 149 -11.50 -12.48 18.02
C ARG A 149 -12.76 -11.63 18.13
N ASN A 150 -12.67 -10.31 18.09
CA ASN A 150 -13.86 -9.47 18.10
C ASN A 150 -14.59 -9.58 16.76
N HIS A 151 -15.89 -9.84 16.80
CA HIS A 151 -16.72 -9.94 15.60
C HIS A 151 -16.73 -8.64 14.78
N GLY A 152 -16.56 -7.50 15.43
CA GLY A 152 -16.33 -6.21 14.78
C GLY A 152 -14.89 -5.73 14.92
N ASN A 153 -14.73 -4.47 15.29
CA ASN A 153 -13.42 -3.84 15.41
C ASN A 153 -12.69 -4.37 16.65
N GLY A 154 -11.36 -4.43 16.63
CA GLY A 154 -10.59 -4.54 17.87
C GLY A 154 -10.82 -3.29 18.72
N ILE A 155 -10.57 -2.12 18.14
CA ILE A 155 -10.78 -0.81 18.76
C ILE A 155 -11.58 0.08 17.81
N TYR A 156 -12.60 0.75 18.34
CA TYR A 156 -13.31 1.83 17.65
C TYR A 156 -13.13 3.16 18.39
N ILE A 157 -12.81 4.22 17.65
CA ILE A 157 -12.69 5.59 18.11
C ILE A 157 -13.60 6.47 17.27
N GLY A 158 -14.61 7.10 17.88
CA GLY A 158 -15.59 7.94 17.20
C GLY A 158 -15.76 9.31 17.87
N VAL A 159 -15.68 10.40 17.11
CA VAL A 159 -15.88 11.77 17.66
C VAL A 159 -15.00 11.99 18.90
N ALA A 160 -13.72 11.64 18.82
CA ALA A 160 -12.81 11.68 19.97
C ALA A 160 -11.58 12.55 19.70
N ASN A 161 -10.94 13.04 20.77
CA ASN A 161 -9.72 13.82 20.65
C ASN A 161 -8.64 13.42 21.64
N ASN A 162 -7.37 13.55 21.22
CA ASN A 162 -6.21 13.26 22.06
C ASN A 162 -6.23 11.82 22.63
N ILE A 163 -6.20 10.83 21.73
CA ILE A 163 -6.23 9.41 22.07
C ILE A 163 -4.91 8.77 21.69
N ARG A 164 -4.33 7.98 22.60
CA ARG A 164 -3.12 7.19 22.36
C ARG A 164 -3.47 5.71 22.37
N ILE A 165 -3.06 4.98 21.34
CA ILE A 165 -3.21 3.53 21.21
C ILE A 165 -1.80 2.96 21.07
N GLU A 166 -1.27 2.38 22.14
CA GLU A 166 0.15 2.06 22.25
C GLU A 166 0.42 0.63 22.69
N ASN A 167 1.36 -0.08 22.06
CA ASN A 167 1.81 -1.41 22.53
C ASN A 167 0.69 -2.46 22.67
N ASN A 168 -0.35 -2.42 21.84
CA ASN A 168 -1.42 -3.42 21.87
C ASN A 168 -1.17 -4.55 20.87
N SER A 169 -1.64 -5.76 21.20
CA SER A 169 -1.74 -6.90 20.28
C SER A 169 -3.19 -7.01 19.80
N ILE A 170 -3.44 -6.65 18.55
CA ILE A 170 -4.79 -6.55 17.97
C ILE A 170 -4.93 -7.59 16.86
N LYS A 171 -5.56 -8.72 17.18
CA LYS A 171 -5.55 -9.89 16.28
C LYS A 171 -6.87 -10.61 16.07
N ASN A 172 -7.05 -11.22 14.91
CA ASN A 172 -8.22 -12.04 14.58
C ASN A 172 -9.58 -11.33 14.73
N ASN A 173 -9.62 -10.00 14.63
CA ASN A 173 -10.86 -9.23 14.64
C ASN A 173 -11.41 -9.09 13.21
N LEU A 174 -12.62 -8.56 13.01
CA LEU A 174 -13.05 -8.19 11.66
C LEU A 174 -12.13 -7.11 11.08
N MET A 175 -11.90 -6.04 11.84
CA MET A 175 -10.92 -4.98 11.56
C MET A 175 -10.12 -4.69 12.83
N GLY A 176 -8.87 -4.26 12.70
CA GLY A 176 -8.05 -3.95 13.87
C GLY A 176 -8.52 -2.69 14.60
N ILE A 177 -8.35 -1.51 13.99
CA ILE A 177 -8.77 -0.21 14.54
C ILE A 177 -9.58 0.56 13.50
N TYR A 178 -10.68 1.18 13.93
CA TYR A 178 -11.36 2.21 13.15
C TYR A 178 -11.39 3.54 13.89
N VAL A 179 -10.99 4.61 13.21
CA VAL A 179 -10.98 5.98 13.72
C VAL A 179 -11.88 6.85 12.85
N SER A 180 -12.95 7.41 13.40
CA SER A 180 -13.91 8.22 12.68
C SER A 180 -14.15 9.58 13.36
N VAL A 181 -14.23 10.64 12.56
CA VAL A 181 -14.54 12.01 13.01
C VAL A 181 -13.70 12.45 14.22
N SER A 182 -12.41 12.10 14.25
CA SER A 182 -11.56 12.25 15.43
C SER A 182 -10.31 13.07 15.16
N THR A 183 -9.66 13.59 16.21
CA THR A 183 -8.45 14.40 16.06
C THR A 183 -7.37 14.15 17.09
N GLY A 184 -6.10 14.24 16.70
CA GLY A 184 -4.98 14.04 17.63
C GLY A 184 -4.92 12.60 18.12
N ILE A 185 -4.94 11.65 17.18
CA ILE A 185 -4.88 10.23 17.49
C ILE A 185 -3.48 9.73 17.20
N MET A 186 -2.87 9.05 18.17
CA MET A 186 -1.59 8.41 17.97
C MET A 186 -1.74 6.90 18.08
N ILE A 187 -1.32 6.20 17.03
CA ILE A 187 -1.27 4.74 16.95
C ILE A 187 0.20 4.37 16.89
N ALA A 188 0.75 3.82 17.97
CA ALA A 188 2.17 3.52 18.03
C ALA A 188 2.50 2.16 18.65
N ASP A 189 3.54 1.50 18.15
CA ASP A 189 4.07 0.27 18.74
C ASP A 189 3.06 -0.90 18.81
N ASN A 190 1.99 -0.87 18.00
CA ASN A 190 0.98 -1.93 18.00
C ASN A 190 1.36 -3.04 17.02
N ASN A 191 0.97 -4.28 17.36
CA ASN A 191 1.14 -5.45 16.53
C ASN A 191 -0.22 -5.97 16.05
N PHE A 192 -0.37 -6.11 14.74
CA PHE A 192 -1.59 -6.58 14.10
C PHE A 192 -1.38 -7.93 13.42
N SER A 193 -2.32 -8.86 13.58
CA SER A 193 -2.27 -10.14 12.87
C SER A 193 -3.64 -10.79 12.70
N GLY A 194 -3.87 -11.48 11.58
CA GLY A 194 -5.06 -12.31 11.38
C GLY A 194 -6.40 -11.56 11.32
N ASN A 195 -6.43 -10.23 11.35
CA ASN A 195 -7.66 -9.46 11.18
C ASN A 195 -8.28 -9.76 9.80
N GLN A 196 -9.61 -9.85 9.74
CA GLN A 196 -10.31 -10.32 8.53
C GLN A 196 -10.33 -9.28 7.41
N SER A 197 -10.22 -7.99 7.75
CA SER A 197 -10.14 -6.82 6.86
C SER A 197 -8.82 -6.05 7.07
N GLU A 198 -8.82 -4.74 6.82
CA GLU A 198 -7.71 -3.83 7.10
C GLU A 198 -7.29 -3.87 8.59
N ASP A 199 -6.02 -3.59 8.87
CA ASP A 199 -5.56 -3.48 10.26
C ASP A 199 -6.00 -2.14 10.87
N VAL A 200 -5.94 -1.05 10.08
CA VAL A 200 -6.43 0.26 10.51
C VAL A 200 -7.17 0.96 9.38
N LEU A 201 -8.35 1.48 9.68
CA LEU A 201 -9.12 2.35 8.81
C LEU A 201 -9.26 3.72 9.47
N ILE A 202 -8.98 4.78 8.71
CA ILE A 202 -9.18 6.16 9.17
C ILE A 202 -10.27 6.81 8.31
N GLY A 203 -11.39 7.14 8.93
CA GLY A 203 -12.46 7.95 8.39
C GLY A 203 -12.11 9.45 8.40
N GLN A 204 -13.12 10.32 8.43
CA GLN A 204 -12.97 11.79 8.39
C GLN A 204 -12.25 12.36 9.63
N SER A 205 -10.95 12.13 9.77
CA SER A 205 -10.16 12.42 10.96
C SER A 205 -8.89 13.21 10.62
N LYS A 206 -8.36 13.95 11.60
CA LYS A 206 -7.24 14.88 11.44
C LYS A 206 -6.16 14.66 12.49
N ASN A 207 -4.93 15.08 12.22
CA ASN A 207 -3.80 15.01 13.14
C ASN A 207 -3.62 13.57 13.67
N ILE A 208 -3.42 12.63 12.74
CA ILE A 208 -3.20 11.22 13.05
C ILE A 208 -1.71 10.91 12.91
N THR A 209 -1.15 10.27 13.93
CA THR A 209 0.25 9.85 13.95
C THR A 209 0.34 8.33 13.99
N PHE A 210 1.14 7.75 13.08
CA PHE A 210 1.48 6.33 13.09
C PHE A 210 2.98 6.17 13.31
N LYS A 211 3.38 5.33 14.26
CA LYS A 211 4.80 5.09 14.55
C LYS A 211 5.08 3.67 15.03
N ARG A 212 6.08 3.00 14.45
CA ARG A 212 6.56 1.67 14.90
C ARG A 212 5.47 0.60 15.01
N ASN A 213 4.42 0.68 14.20
CA ASN A 213 3.40 -0.37 14.14
C ASN A 213 3.84 -1.49 13.19
N ILE A 214 3.41 -2.71 13.50
CA ILE A 214 3.65 -3.91 12.69
C ILE A 214 2.31 -4.36 12.10
N PHE A 215 2.16 -4.17 10.80
CA PHE A 215 0.97 -4.50 10.03
C PHE A 215 1.12 -5.81 9.26
N THR A 216 -0.01 -6.45 8.97
CA THR A 216 -0.12 -7.60 8.06
C THR A 216 -1.03 -7.31 6.87
N SER A 217 -2.10 -6.55 7.12
CA SER A 217 -3.07 -6.10 6.11
C SER A 217 -2.91 -4.63 5.74
N GLY A 218 -2.17 -3.84 6.54
CA GLY A 218 -1.92 -2.41 6.29
C GLY A 218 -3.06 -1.51 6.75
N PHE A 219 -3.00 -0.24 6.37
CA PHE A 219 -4.04 0.73 6.68
C PHE A 219 -4.60 1.42 5.44
N ASN A 220 -5.80 2.00 5.59
CA ASN A 220 -6.52 2.69 4.53
C ASN A 220 -7.23 3.96 5.05
N PHE A 221 -7.66 4.81 4.11
CA PHE A 221 -8.31 6.10 4.38
C PHE A 221 -9.65 6.22 3.63
N GLU A 222 -10.71 6.65 4.32
CA GLU A 222 -12.02 6.97 3.71
C GLU A 222 -12.15 8.47 3.41
N MET A 223 -11.11 9.07 2.81
CA MET A 223 -11.00 10.53 2.71
C MET A 223 -11.27 11.05 1.30
N GLY A 224 -11.90 12.21 1.24
CA GLY A 224 -12.26 12.89 -0.01
C GLY A 224 -11.62 14.26 -0.19
N ARG A 225 -10.81 14.75 0.76
CA ARG A 225 -10.25 16.11 0.75
C ARG A 225 -8.74 16.15 0.93
N LEU A 226 -8.12 17.13 0.27
CA LEU A 226 -6.67 17.36 0.28
C LEU A 226 -6.13 17.64 1.69
N ASP A 227 -6.83 18.46 2.47
CA ASP A 227 -6.41 18.84 3.81
C ASP A 227 -6.41 17.65 4.78
N GLU A 228 -7.33 16.70 4.62
CA GLU A 228 -7.36 15.47 5.42
C GLU A 228 -6.19 14.55 5.04
N PHE A 229 -5.96 14.36 3.75
CA PHE A 229 -4.97 13.40 3.25
C PHE A 229 -3.50 13.79 3.54
N THR A 230 -3.23 15.08 3.77
CA THR A 230 -1.87 15.63 4.00
C THR A 230 -1.55 15.91 5.47
N ASP A 231 -2.51 15.71 6.37
CA ASP A 231 -2.41 16.06 7.79
C ASP A 231 -1.77 14.96 8.65
N PHE A 232 -1.46 13.79 8.08
CA PHE A 232 -0.92 12.67 8.85
C PHE A 232 0.58 12.75 9.07
N ASN A 233 1.02 12.19 10.19
CA ASN A 233 2.42 11.98 10.50
C ASN A 233 2.70 10.47 10.54
N ILE A 234 3.11 9.93 9.40
CA ILE A 234 3.38 8.50 9.21
C ILE A 234 4.84 8.39 8.76
N ASP A 235 5.67 7.78 9.59
CA ASP A 235 7.08 7.54 9.25
C ASP A 235 7.31 6.09 8.82
N SER A 236 8.49 5.84 8.24
CA SER A 236 8.90 4.53 7.74
C SER A 236 9.28 3.54 8.85
N SER A 237 9.07 3.89 10.13
CA SER A 237 9.18 2.92 11.23
C SER A 237 7.97 2.00 11.30
N ASN A 238 6.87 2.37 10.64
CA ASN A 238 5.74 1.47 10.41
C ASN A 238 6.10 0.45 9.33
N ILE A 239 5.92 -0.82 9.65
CA ILE A 239 6.26 -1.92 8.74
C ILE A 239 5.01 -2.74 8.42
N ILE A 240 4.94 -3.25 7.19
CA ILE A 240 3.92 -4.19 6.71
C ILE A 240 4.61 -5.40 6.13
N ASN A 241 4.30 -6.59 6.66
CA ASN A 241 4.93 -7.85 6.24
C ASN A 241 6.47 -7.74 6.20
N GLY A 242 7.06 -7.08 7.21
CA GLY A 242 8.51 -6.89 7.35
C GLY A 242 9.13 -5.76 6.53
N LYS A 243 8.34 -5.02 5.72
CA LYS A 243 8.81 -3.95 4.84
C LYS A 243 8.28 -2.57 5.26
N PRO A 244 9.03 -1.46 5.08
CA PRO A 244 8.55 -0.13 5.44
C PRO A 244 7.33 0.33 4.64
N ILE A 245 6.44 1.07 5.30
CA ILE A 245 5.40 1.86 4.63
C ILE A 245 5.97 3.24 4.31
N TYR A 246 5.87 3.66 3.05
CA TYR A 246 6.29 4.99 2.61
C TYR A 246 5.10 5.90 2.40
N TYR A 247 4.89 6.80 3.36
CA TYR A 247 3.97 7.93 3.24
C TYR A 247 4.78 9.20 2.95
N LEU A 248 4.66 9.72 1.73
CA LEU A 248 5.35 10.91 1.26
C LEU A 248 4.32 11.99 1.04
N LYS A 249 4.55 13.18 1.62
CA LYS A 249 3.58 14.28 1.57
C LYS A 249 4.17 15.62 1.18
N ASN A 250 3.44 16.39 0.37
CA ASN A 250 3.79 17.76 -0.02
C ASN A 250 5.21 17.88 -0.62
N GLN A 251 5.61 16.92 -1.45
CA GLN A 251 6.96 16.84 -2.03
C GLN A 251 6.92 16.85 -3.56
N ILE A 252 8.01 17.32 -4.15
CA ILE A 252 8.22 17.33 -5.61
C ILE A 252 9.51 16.57 -5.90
N GLY A 253 9.42 15.58 -6.78
CA GLY A 253 10.55 14.78 -7.22
C GLY A 253 10.96 13.72 -6.19
N GLY A 254 11.45 12.59 -6.70
CA GLY A 254 12.02 11.52 -5.88
C GLY A 254 11.77 10.15 -6.47
N VAL A 255 12.47 9.15 -5.96
CA VAL A 255 12.24 7.75 -6.28
C VAL A 255 11.83 7.04 -4.99
N VAL A 256 10.70 6.34 -5.02
CA VAL A 256 10.27 5.54 -3.87
C VAL A 256 11.24 4.38 -3.67
N PRO A 257 11.71 4.12 -2.44
CA PRO A 257 12.63 3.02 -2.18
C PRO A 257 12.06 1.65 -2.56
N ASN A 258 12.93 0.77 -3.07
CA ASN A 258 12.53 -0.53 -3.61
C ASN A 258 12.12 -1.57 -2.56
N ASP A 259 12.38 -1.28 -1.29
CA ASP A 259 12.00 -2.11 -0.14
C ASP A 259 10.59 -1.78 0.39
N ALA A 260 9.83 -0.91 -0.29
CA ALA A 260 8.47 -0.56 0.08
C ALA A 260 7.57 -1.79 0.26
N GLY A 261 6.81 -1.79 1.36
CA GLY A 261 5.69 -2.71 1.59
C GLY A 261 4.36 -2.12 1.17
N GLN A 262 4.22 -0.81 1.26
CA GLN A 262 3.07 -0.02 0.80
C GLN A 262 3.55 1.40 0.46
N VAL A 263 2.94 2.03 -0.55
CA VAL A 263 3.32 3.38 -1.01
C VAL A 263 2.11 4.31 -1.02
N ILE A 264 2.27 5.47 -0.41
CA ILE A 264 1.22 6.49 -0.31
C ILE A 264 1.84 7.85 -0.64
N LEU A 265 1.45 8.45 -1.76
CA LEU A 265 1.79 9.83 -2.09
C LEU A 265 0.59 10.72 -1.77
N ALA A 266 0.82 11.74 -0.94
CA ALA A 266 -0.17 12.72 -0.52
C ALA A 266 0.26 14.11 -1.03
N ASN A 267 -0.45 14.64 -2.03
CA ASN A 267 -0.12 15.93 -2.63
C ASN A 267 1.35 16.02 -3.11
N CYS A 268 1.79 15.01 -3.87
CA CYS A 268 3.14 14.96 -4.41
C CYS A 268 3.14 15.04 -5.94
N SER A 269 4.28 15.43 -6.51
CA SER A 269 4.47 15.44 -7.96
C SER A 269 5.87 15.03 -8.38
N GLU A 270 6.04 14.59 -9.63
CA GLU A 270 7.33 14.20 -10.21
C GLU A 270 8.03 13.02 -9.50
N PHE A 271 7.28 12.22 -8.74
CA PHE A 271 7.82 10.99 -8.14
C PHE A 271 7.85 9.84 -9.14
N ILE A 272 8.83 8.96 -8.95
CA ILE A 272 8.98 7.70 -9.66
C ILE A 272 8.75 6.56 -8.67
N ILE A 273 7.76 5.71 -8.96
CA ILE A 273 7.46 4.48 -8.24
C ILE A 273 7.81 3.34 -9.18
N GLU A 274 8.97 2.70 -8.97
CA GLU A 274 9.46 1.69 -9.91
C GLU A 274 10.13 0.47 -9.28
N ASN A 275 10.07 -0.64 -10.03
CA ASN A 275 10.74 -1.89 -9.70
C ASN A 275 10.31 -2.47 -8.34
N LEU A 276 9.07 -2.18 -7.90
CA LEU A 276 8.52 -2.73 -6.67
C LEU A 276 7.90 -4.10 -6.91
N ASN A 277 8.15 -5.03 -6.00
CA ASN A 277 7.40 -6.26 -5.87
C ASN A 277 6.66 -6.22 -4.52
N LEU A 278 5.40 -5.79 -4.58
CA LEU A 278 4.58 -5.58 -3.40
C LEU A 278 3.81 -6.84 -3.05
N ASN A 279 3.93 -7.28 -1.80
CA ASN A 279 3.24 -8.46 -1.29
C ASN A 279 1.76 -8.16 -1.05
N PRO A 280 0.85 -9.11 -1.30
CA PRO A 280 -0.58 -8.91 -1.13
C PRO A 280 -0.92 -8.46 0.29
N THR A 281 -1.86 -7.53 0.37
CA THR A 281 -2.47 -7.08 1.62
C THR A 281 -3.96 -6.95 1.39
N LYS A 282 -4.74 -6.92 2.48
CA LYS A 282 -6.19 -6.68 2.38
C LYS A 282 -6.54 -5.22 2.06
N THR A 283 -5.53 -4.35 1.94
CA THR A 283 -5.67 -2.93 1.60
C THR A 283 -5.20 -2.65 0.17
N ARG A 284 -4.64 -1.46 -0.04
CA ARG A 284 -4.20 -0.92 -1.33
C ARG A 284 -2.68 -0.94 -1.40
N GLY A 285 -2.13 -1.34 -2.55
CA GLY A 285 -0.67 -1.40 -2.73
C GLY A 285 -0.02 -0.02 -2.88
N ILE A 286 -0.46 0.72 -3.90
CA ILE A 286 0.00 2.09 -4.19
C ILE A 286 -1.20 3.05 -4.15
N ILE A 287 -1.07 4.16 -3.43
CA ILE A 287 -2.10 5.21 -3.35
C ILE A 287 -1.49 6.54 -3.78
N LEU A 288 -2.07 7.16 -4.81
CA LEU A 288 -1.85 8.55 -5.18
C LEU A 288 -3.06 9.38 -4.75
N GLY A 289 -2.94 10.15 -3.67
CA GLY A 289 -3.96 11.11 -3.24
C GLY A 289 -3.53 12.53 -3.61
N PHE A 290 -4.35 13.22 -4.41
CA PHE A 290 -4.10 14.58 -4.87
C PHE A 290 -2.70 14.79 -5.49
N SER A 291 -2.13 13.75 -6.09
CA SER A 291 -0.75 13.69 -6.54
C SER A 291 -0.68 13.63 -8.07
N ASN A 292 0.03 14.57 -8.69
CA ASN A 292 0.00 14.80 -10.13
C ASN A 292 1.38 14.62 -10.76
N ASN A 293 1.46 14.34 -12.07
CA ASN A 293 2.75 14.26 -12.79
C ASN A 293 3.73 13.22 -12.22
N ASN A 294 3.22 12.10 -11.69
CA ASN A 294 4.05 11.00 -11.18
C ASN A 294 4.15 9.88 -12.20
N THR A 295 5.18 9.05 -12.07
CA THR A 295 5.41 7.87 -12.90
C THR A 295 5.35 6.60 -12.06
N ILE A 296 4.51 5.65 -12.44
CA ILE A 296 4.41 4.32 -11.85
C ILE A 296 4.78 3.30 -12.94
N ARG A 297 5.93 2.63 -12.79
CA ARG A 297 6.39 1.70 -13.83
C ARG A 297 7.14 0.49 -13.31
N ASN A 298 7.14 -0.60 -14.08
CA ASN A 298 7.95 -1.79 -13.79
C ASN A 298 7.61 -2.42 -12.42
N ASN A 299 6.39 -2.24 -11.92
CA ASN A 299 5.97 -2.80 -10.63
C ASN A 299 5.19 -4.10 -10.84
N ILE A 300 5.30 -4.99 -9.86
CA ILE A 300 4.52 -6.22 -9.75
C ILE A 300 3.61 -6.07 -8.53
N LEU A 301 2.30 -6.07 -8.76
CA LEU A 301 1.28 -6.00 -7.73
C LEU A 301 0.34 -7.19 -7.89
N SER A 302 0.27 -8.03 -6.86
CA SER A 302 -0.48 -9.29 -6.89
C SER A 302 -1.32 -9.47 -5.63
N GLY A 303 -2.59 -9.86 -5.77
CA GLY A 303 -3.41 -10.28 -4.63
C GLY A 303 -3.88 -9.17 -3.67
N PHE A 304 -3.96 -7.92 -4.15
CA PHE A 304 -4.46 -6.79 -3.37
C PHE A 304 -5.99 -6.67 -3.45
N ASN A 305 -6.61 -6.03 -2.45
CA ASN A 305 -7.97 -5.54 -2.62
C ASN A 305 -8.03 -4.51 -3.78
N THR A 306 -7.10 -3.56 -3.80
CA THR A 306 -6.88 -2.69 -4.96
C THR A 306 -5.38 -2.51 -5.19
N ALA A 307 -4.87 -2.82 -6.38
CA ALA A 307 -3.42 -2.73 -6.60
C ALA A 307 -2.94 -1.26 -6.57
N ILE A 308 -3.56 -0.41 -7.39
CA ILE A 308 -3.24 1.02 -7.49
C ILE A 308 -4.51 1.85 -7.34
N SER A 309 -4.48 2.88 -6.49
CA SER A 309 -5.55 3.85 -6.34
C SER A 309 -5.08 5.25 -6.71
N ILE A 310 -5.75 5.89 -7.67
CA ILE A 310 -5.48 7.25 -8.14
C ILE A 310 -6.68 8.12 -7.74
N LEU A 311 -6.51 8.97 -6.74
CA LEU A 311 -7.60 9.69 -6.07
C LEU A 311 -7.36 11.20 -6.17
N GLY A 312 -8.27 11.94 -6.80
CA GLY A 312 -8.14 13.39 -7.00
C GLY A 312 -6.86 13.79 -7.75
N SER A 313 -6.36 12.89 -8.61
CA SER A 313 -5.00 12.93 -9.16
C SER A 313 -5.05 12.90 -10.70
N SER A 314 -4.11 13.59 -11.35
CA SER A 314 -4.10 13.82 -12.79
C SER A 314 -2.69 13.82 -13.39
N SER A 315 -2.60 13.65 -14.71
CA SER A 315 -1.34 13.76 -15.46
C SER A 315 -0.27 12.76 -15.01
N ASN A 316 -0.67 11.62 -14.43
CA ASN A 316 0.27 10.56 -14.05
C ASN A 316 0.49 9.58 -15.22
N PHE A 317 1.68 9.01 -15.28
CA PHE A 317 2.06 7.98 -16.24
C PHE A 317 2.13 6.63 -15.54
N ILE A 318 1.34 5.65 -15.99
CA ILE A 318 1.31 4.31 -15.41
C ILE A 318 1.60 3.32 -16.54
N TYR A 319 2.79 2.72 -16.55
CA TYR A 319 3.16 1.85 -17.67
C TYR A 319 4.10 0.71 -17.28
N ASN A 320 4.08 -0.37 -18.05
CA ASN A 320 4.90 -1.56 -17.78
C ASN A 320 4.72 -2.12 -16.36
N ASN A 321 3.51 -2.07 -15.80
CA ASN A 321 3.21 -2.73 -14.53
C ASN A 321 2.50 -4.07 -14.78
N THR A 322 2.82 -5.07 -13.97
CA THR A 322 2.07 -6.34 -13.90
C THR A 322 1.12 -6.29 -12.72
N ILE A 323 -0.18 -6.26 -13.01
CA ILE A 323 -1.25 -6.14 -12.01
C ILE A 323 -2.14 -7.37 -12.12
N LYS A 324 -2.08 -8.25 -11.11
CA LYS A 324 -2.72 -9.56 -11.21
C LYS A 324 -3.41 -10.03 -9.96
N ASP A 325 -4.41 -10.89 -10.13
CA ASP A 325 -5.11 -11.59 -9.06
C ASP A 325 -5.65 -10.63 -7.96
N CYS A 326 -5.95 -9.38 -8.31
CA CYS A 326 -6.48 -8.37 -7.39
C CYS A 326 -8.00 -8.29 -7.49
N TYR A 327 -8.68 -7.81 -6.45
CA TYR A 327 -10.12 -7.55 -6.54
C TYR A 327 -10.42 -6.37 -7.49
N PHE A 328 -9.65 -5.28 -7.36
CA PHE A 328 -9.52 -4.24 -8.38
C PHE A 328 -8.06 -4.12 -8.83
N GLY A 329 -7.82 -4.10 -10.15
CA GLY A 329 -6.50 -3.76 -10.68
C GLY A 329 -6.14 -2.31 -10.39
N ILE A 330 -6.88 -1.36 -10.96
CA ILE A 330 -6.72 0.08 -10.65
C ILE A 330 -8.07 0.72 -10.42
N ILE A 331 -8.16 1.57 -9.39
CA ILE A 331 -9.26 2.51 -9.21
C ILE A 331 -8.76 3.92 -9.54
N ILE A 332 -9.44 4.62 -10.44
CA ILE A 332 -9.12 5.98 -10.86
C ILE A 332 -10.32 6.90 -10.61
N ALA A 333 -10.12 7.87 -9.72
CA ALA A 333 -10.99 9.03 -9.51
C ALA A 333 -10.19 10.28 -9.90
N GLY A 334 -10.02 10.51 -11.20
CA GLY A 334 -9.14 11.53 -11.75
C GLY A 334 -9.20 11.60 -13.27
N SER A 335 -8.46 12.50 -13.91
CA SER A 335 -8.47 12.64 -15.37
C SER A 335 -7.08 12.98 -15.90
N ASN A 336 -6.91 12.87 -17.22
CA ASN A 336 -5.66 13.14 -17.92
C ASN A 336 -4.48 12.24 -17.47
N ASN A 337 -4.74 11.06 -16.91
CA ASN A 337 -3.70 10.07 -16.67
C ASN A 337 -3.46 9.28 -17.96
N THR A 338 -2.23 8.80 -18.16
CA THR A 338 -1.81 8.03 -19.33
C THR A 338 -1.38 6.64 -18.88
N LEU A 339 -2.09 5.61 -19.35
CA LEU A 339 -1.90 4.21 -18.98
C LEU A 339 -1.66 3.36 -20.22
N TYR A 340 -0.48 2.77 -20.35
CA TYR A 340 -0.16 1.92 -21.50
C TYR A 340 0.86 0.84 -21.10
N HIS A 341 0.96 -0.23 -21.86
CA HIS A 341 1.92 -1.32 -21.61
C HIS A 341 1.79 -2.00 -20.24
N ASN A 342 0.67 -1.83 -19.54
CA ASN A 342 0.40 -2.59 -18.32
C ASN A 342 -0.19 -3.95 -18.68
N SER A 343 0.00 -4.93 -17.82
CA SER A 343 -0.58 -6.27 -17.94
C SER A 343 -1.58 -6.50 -16.81
N PHE A 344 -2.87 -6.49 -17.15
CA PHE A 344 -3.99 -6.75 -16.24
C PHE A 344 -4.42 -8.21 -16.34
N ILE A 345 -4.12 -9.01 -15.31
CA ILE A 345 -4.23 -10.48 -15.37
C ILE A 345 -5.11 -11.01 -14.25
N ASN A 346 -6.25 -11.62 -14.60
CA ASN A 346 -7.14 -12.33 -13.65
C ASN A 346 -7.57 -11.47 -12.45
N ASN A 347 -7.69 -10.16 -12.62
CA ASN A 347 -8.30 -9.32 -11.60
C ASN A 347 -9.82 -9.54 -11.64
N THR A 348 -10.49 -9.52 -10.48
CA THR A 348 -11.96 -9.62 -10.44
C THR A 348 -12.61 -8.47 -11.21
N ASN A 349 -12.03 -7.27 -11.06
CA ASN A 349 -12.32 -6.10 -11.86
C ASN A 349 -10.99 -5.54 -12.37
N GLN A 350 -10.76 -5.53 -13.68
CA GLN A 350 -9.51 -5.01 -14.24
C GLN A 350 -9.30 -3.54 -13.84
N ILE A 351 -10.33 -2.71 -14.01
CA ILE A 351 -10.30 -1.27 -13.76
C ILE A 351 -11.67 -0.81 -13.24
N SER A 352 -11.65 0.20 -12.35
CA SER A 352 -12.78 1.10 -12.13
C SER A 352 -12.31 2.53 -12.36
N CYS A 353 -12.92 3.24 -13.30
CA CYS A 353 -12.45 4.56 -13.73
C CYS A 353 -13.60 5.57 -13.84
N ALA A 354 -13.40 6.73 -13.21
CA ALA A 354 -14.14 7.95 -13.44
C ALA A 354 -13.25 8.98 -14.15
N GLY A 355 -13.86 9.89 -14.91
CA GLY A 355 -13.14 10.88 -15.72
C GLY A 355 -12.55 10.32 -17.02
N THR A 356 -11.87 11.18 -17.78
CA THR A 356 -11.29 10.82 -19.09
C THR A 356 -9.79 10.63 -18.97
N ASN A 357 -9.29 9.47 -19.40
CA ASN A 357 -7.88 9.10 -19.36
C ASN A 357 -7.44 8.52 -20.73
N VAL A 358 -6.13 8.42 -20.93
CA VAL A 358 -5.53 7.83 -22.13
C VAL A 358 -5.08 6.41 -21.80
N TRP A 359 -5.46 5.43 -22.62
CA TRP A 359 -5.27 4.00 -22.35
C TRP A 359 -4.35 3.30 -23.35
N ASP A 360 -3.67 4.06 -24.20
CA ASP A 360 -2.71 3.52 -25.16
C ASP A 360 -1.62 4.55 -25.48
N ASN A 361 -0.52 4.09 -26.07
CA ASN A 361 0.57 4.94 -26.56
C ASN A 361 0.56 5.08 -28.09
N GLY A 362 -0.62 4.90 -28.71
CA GLY A 362 -0.78 4.94 -30.16
C GLY A 362 -0.18 3.76 -30.91
N TYR A 363 -0.51 3.62 -32.19
CA TYR A 363 0.09 2.65 -33.09
C TYR A 363 1.47 3.13 -33.61
N PRO A 364 2.49 2.27 -33.76
CA PRO A 364 2.51 0.83 -33.46
C PRO A 364 2.97 0.51 -32.02
N SER A 365 3.02 1.49 -31.12
CA SER A 365 3.45 1.24 -29.74
C SER A 365 2.48 0.31 -29.00
N GLY A 366 1.18 0.42 -29.26
CA GLY A 366 0.15 -0.35 -28.58
C GLY A 366 -0.31 0.26 -27.25
N GLY A 367 -1.25 -0.43 -26.61
CA GLY A 367 -1.87 -0.08 -25.34
C GLY A 367 -1.55 -1.09 -24.25
N ASN A 368 -2.55 -1.53 -23.52
CA ASN A 368 -2.40 -2.45 -22.39
C ASN A 368 -2.76 -3.89 -22.79
N TYR A 369 -2.26 -4.85 -22.03
CA TYR A 369 -2.72 -6.24 -22.09
C TYR A 369 -3.85 -6.47 -21.08
N TRP A 370 -4.91 -7.14 -21.52
CA TRP A 370 -6.09 -7.46 -20.74
C TRP A 370 -6.36 -8.95 -20.84
N SER A 371 -6.34 -9.69 -19.73
CA SER A 371 -6.56 -11.15 -19.76
C SER A 371 -7.95 -11.58 -20.23
N ASP A 372 -8.91 -10.67 -20.22
CA ASP A 372 -10.29 -10.81 -20.68
C ASP A 372 -10.52 -10.27 -22.10
N TYR A 373 -9.48 -9.75 -22.77
CA TYR A 373 -9.60 -9.32 -24.16
C TYR A 373 -9.68 -10.53 -25.10
N ALA A 374 -10.75 -10.57 -25.89
CA ALA A 374 -11.08 -11.66 -26.82
C ALA A 374 -11.10 -11.22 -28.29
N GLY A 375 -10.53 -10.04 -28.61
CA GLY A 375 -10.46 -9.57 -29.99
C GLY A 375 -9.41 -10.30 -30.83
N ASN A 376 -9.41 -10.03 -32.12
CA ASN A 376 -8.53 -10.67 -33.10
C ASN A 376 -7.32 -9.79 -33.42
N ASP A 377 -6.27 -10.43 -33.92
CA ASP A 377 -5.07 -9.80 -34.50
C ASP A 377 -4.89 -10.40 -35.90
N SER A 378 -5.49 -9.75 -36.90
CA SER A 378 -5.58 -10.29 -38.27
C SER A 378 -4.28 -10.10 -39.05
N ASN A 379 -3.52 -9.05 -38.72
CA ASN A 379 -2.25 -8.73 -39.36
C ASN A 379 -1.04 -9.39 -38.64
N ASN A 380 -1.27 -10.04 -37.49
CA ASN A 380 -0.29 -10.71 -36.65
C ASN A 380 0.83 -9.78 -36.17
N ASP A 381 0.52 -8.51 -35.91
CA ASP A 381 1.50 -7.54 -35.40
C ASP A 381 1.60 -7.52 -33.86
N GLY A 382 0.79 -8.32 -33.18
CA GLY A 382 0.75 -8.45 -31.72
C GLY A 382 -0.18 -7.44 -31.04
N ILE A 383 -0.87 -6.60 -31.82
CA ILE A 383 -1.87 -5.63 -31.36
C ILE A 383 -3.24 -6.10 -31.85
N GLY A 384 -4.25 -6.02 -30.99
CA GLY A 384 -5.62 -6.33 -31.32
C GLY A 384 -6.25 -5.30 -32.25
N ASP A 385 -6.98 -5.79 -33.27
CA ASP A 385 -7.69 -4.95 -34.24
C ASP A 385 -8.96 -4.29 -33.66
N THR A 386 -9.48 -4.83 -32.56
CA THR A 386 -10.68 -4.35 -31.89
C THR A 386 -10.31 -3.56 -30.63
N PRO A 387 -10.72 -2.30 -30.48
CA PRO A 387 -10.49 -1.55 -29.26
C PRO A 387 -11.09 -2.24 -28.02
N TYR A 388 -10.39 -2.16 -26.88
CA TYR A 388 -10.90 -2.59 -25.58
C TYR A 388 -11.59 -1.41 -24.88
N ASN A 389 -12.90 -1.57 -24.62
CA ASN A 389 -13.70 -0.56 -23.92
C ASN A 389 -13.48 -0.67 -22.41
N VAL A 390 -12.73 0.26 -21.82
CA VAL A 390 -12.45 0.29 -20.38
C VAL A 390 -13.64 0.82 -19.60
N SER A 391 -14.20 1.95 -20.01
CA SER A 391 -15.44 2.53 -19.47
C SER A 391 -16.04 3.55 -20.44
N TYR A 392 -17.12 4.22 -20.05
CA TYR A 392 -17.67 5.33 -20.85
C TYR A 392 -16.58 6.39 -21.12
N GLN A 393 -16.36 6.69 -22.40
CA GLN A 393 -15.30 7.60 -22.91
C GLN A 393 -13.84 7.18 -22.65
N ASN A 394 -13.61 5.96 -22.17
CA ASN A 394 -12.27 5.41 -21.92
C ASN A 394 -12.08 4.15 -22.76
N VAL A 395 -11.17 4.24 -23.75
CA VAL A 395 -10.94 3.17 -24.71
C VAL A 395 -9.44 2.99 -24.89
N ASP A 396 -8.99 1.75 -24.76
CA ASP A 396 -7.69 1.31 -25.25
C ASP A 396 -7.87 0.93 -26.72
N ARG A 397 -7.31 1.73 -27.63
CA ARG A 397 -7.51 1.53 -29.07
C ARG A 397 -6.62 0.43 -29.65
N TYR A 398 -5.60 0.03 -28.91
CA TYR A 398 -4.54 -0.85 -29.41
C TYR A 398 -4.19 -1.92 -28.35
N PRO A 399 -5.16 -2.70 -27.85
CA PRO A 399 -4.91 -3.68 -26.80
C PRO A 399 -3.85 -4.70 -27.26
N LEU A 400 -2.93 -5.07 -26.38
CA LEU A 400 -1.87 -6.03 -26.68
C LEU A 400 -2.42 -7.47 -26.63
N MET A 401 -1.98 -8.33 -27.56
CA MET A 401 -2.38 -9.74 -27.61
C MET A 401 -1.67 -10.62 -26.57
N LYS A 402 -0.58 -10.13 -25.98
CA LYS A 402 0.23 -10.83 -24.97
C LYS A 402 0.64 -9.85 -23.86
N PRO A 403 0.91 -10.35 -22.64
CA PRO A 403 1.47 -9.52 -21.57
C PRO A 403 2.67 -8.74 -22.08
N TYR A 404 2.70 -7.45 -21.73
CA TYR A 404 3.76 -6.57 -22.19
C TYR A 404 5.11 -7.06 -21.66
N ASN A 405 6.10 -7.05 -22.55
CA ASN A 405 7.46 -7.37 -22.23
C ASN A 405 8.37 -6.48 -23.08
N GLU A 406 9.14 -5.62 -22.42
CA GLU A 406 10.08 -4.70 -23.10
C GLU A 406 11.07 -5.45 -24.01
N SER A 407 11.43 -6.70 -23.68
CA SER A 407 12.34 -7.50 -24.53
C SER A 407 11.73 -7.92 -25.86
N ASN A 408 10.40 -7.82 -26.00
CA ASN A 408 9.65 -8.23 -27.19
C ASN A 408 9.26 -7.03 -28.08
N VAL A 409 9.52 -5.80 -27.65
CA VAL A 409 9.31 -4.61 -28.48
C VAL A 409 10.39 -4.60 -29.56
N GLN A 410 10.03 -5.04 -30.76
CA GLN A 410 10.87 -4.86 -31.94
C GLN A 410 11.13 -3.35 -32.10
N PRO A 411 12.38 -2.86 -32.15
CA PRO A 411 12.63 -1.46 -32.47
C PRO A 411 11.96 -1.14 -33.82
N PRO A 412 11.47 0.09 -34.03
CA PRO A 412 10.83 0.47 -35.28
C PRO A 412 11.76 0.10 -36.45
N SER A 413 11.17 -0.50 -37.48
CA SER A 413 11.84 -1.15 -38.60
C SER A 413 13.12 -0.42 -39.05
N ASN A 414 14.14 -1.20 -39.40
CA ASN A 414 15.54 -0.85 -39.72
C ASN A 414 15.81 0.39 -40.61
N GLN A 415 14.81 1.11 -41.12
CA GLN A 415 14.99 2.33 -41.90
C GLN A 415 15.72 3.44 -41.13
N ILE A 416 15.42 3.66 -39.83
CA ILE A 416 16.07 4.75 -39.06
C ILE A 416 17.57 4.47 -38.89
N TYR A 417 17.95 3.22 -38.59
CA TYR A 417 19.34 2.81 -38.47
C TYR A 417 20.09 2.84 -39.81
N ILE A 418 19.43 2.48 -40.92
CA ILE A 418 20.03 2.58 -42.26
C ILE A 418 20.38 4.04 -42.59
N TRP A 419 19.47 4.99 -42.34
CA TRP A 419 19.74 6.41 -42.58
C TRP A 419 20.84 6.98 -41.67
N ALA A 420 20.84 6.61 -40.39
CA ALA A 420 21.90 7.02 -39.45
C ALA A 420 23.28 6.48 -39.87
N THR A 421 23.32 5.24 -40.37
CA THR A 421 24.57 4.61 -40.84
C THR A 421 25.06 5.25 -42.14
N ILE A 422 24.15 5.56 -43.07
CA ILE A 422 24.48 6.27 -44.32
C ILE A 422 25.05 7.66 -44.00
N ILE A 423 24.43 8.41 -43.09
CA ILE A 423 24.92 9.73 -42.67
C ILE A 423 26.31 9.63 -42.04
N ALA A 424 26.53 8.64 -41.16
CA ALA A 424 27.84 8.41 -40.55
C ALA A 424 28.93 8.10 -41.59
N ILE A 425 28.62 7.27 -42.60
CA ILE A 425 29.54 6.97 -43.70
C ILE A 425 29.87 8.22 -44.51
N ILE A 426 28.88 9.05 -44.85
CA ILE A 426 29.08 10.30 -45.59
C ILE A 426 30.01 11.25 -44.81
N VAL A 427 29.82 11.38 -43.51
CA VAL A 427 30.66 12.22 -42.64
C VAL A 427 32.10 11.69 -42.60
N ILE A 428 32.29 10.38 -42.44
CA ILE A 428 33.62 9.76 -42.42
C ILE A 428 34.35 9.96 -43.75
N VAL A 429 33.68 9.71 -44.88
CA VAL A 429 34.26 9.93 -46.22
C VAL A 429 34.62 11.39 -46.43
N SER A 430 33.78 12.32 -45.96
CA SER A 430 34.06 13.76 -46.05
C SER A 430 35.28 14.16 -45.23
N ILE A 431 35.43 13.63 -44.01
CA ILE A 431 36.60 13.89 -43.14
C ILE A 431 37.88 13.32 -43.77
N ILE A 432 37.83 12.09 -44.29
CA ILE A 432 38.97 11.45 -44.97
C ILE A 432 39.36 12.24 -46.22
N GLY A 433 38.37 12.65 -47.02
CA GLY A 433 38.59 13.50 -48.20
C GLY A 433 39.23 14.83 -47.85
N LEU A 434 38.78 15.49 -46.77
CA LEU A 434 39.35 16.75 -46.29
C LEU A 434 40.78 16.57 -45.78
N ALA A 435 41.06 15.49 -45.05
CA ALA A 435 42.38 15.15 -44.57
C ALA A 435 43.34 14.87 -45.73
N TYR A 436 42.90 14.10 -46.72
CA TYR A 436 43.68 13.80 -47.93
C TYR A 436 43.98 15.07 -48.74
N TRP A 437 42.98 15.93 -48.94
CA TRP A 437 43.15 17.21 -49.62
C TRP A 437 44.14 18.14 -48.88
N ARG A 438 44.07 18.21 -47.54
CA ARG A 438 45.03 18.96 -46.72
C ARG A 438 46.45 18.41 -46.82
N MET A 439 46.63 17.09 -46.87
CA MET A 439 47.94 16.47 -47.06
C MET A 439 48.53 16.76 -48.44
N ARG A 440 47.69 16.84 -49.49
CA ARG A 440 48.15 17.09 -50.86
C ARG A 440 48.56 18.55 -51.11
N ARG A 441 47.97 19.51 -50.38
CA ARG A 441 48.34 20.95 -50.44
C ARG A 441 49.58 21.33 -49.63
N ARG A 442 50.11 20.41 -48.81
CA ARG A 442 51.32 20.61 -48.00
C ARG A 442 52.58 20.02 -48.65
N LYS A 443 52.51 19.60 -49.91
CA LYS A 443 53.65 19.15 -50.71
C LYS A 443 54.01 20.18 -51.77
#